data_AF-A0A0G2I482-F1
#
_entry.id   AF-A0A0G2I482-F1
#
_cell.length_a   1.000
_cell.length_b   1.000
_cell.length_c   1.000
_cell.angle_alpha   90.00
_cell.angle_beta   90.00
_cell.angle_gamma   90.00
#
_symmetry.space_group_name_H-M   'P 1'
#
loop_
_entity.id
_entity.type
_entity.pdbx_description
1 polymer ?
#
loop_
_entity_poly.entity_id
_entity_poly.type
_entity_poly.pdbx_seq_one_letter_code
_entity_poly.pdbx_strand_id
1 'polypeptide(L)'
;MVSTRHHPRDFPPSTISSLTQETEKEQDGYVGTRVWRHTPSVIVTLWLSISIPVVLWDVSYVLLRPHSMPGGSLHYIWSPYALYGTIDYIYGWPAWNNRNGFTSAQSLMNLVETACYLFYLFVLFQYGTTSDHQGDRKSKSAKKNSFLDPRKSIDGRLGAIALLVVFSGSVMTVSKTVLYALNEACSGFDNVGHNSFWTLIFLWIIPNGLWIVVPSYASYYFGKEILNAIEPPSGLSDTNDDLKLKSP
;
A
#
# COMPACT_ATOMS: atom_id res chain seq x y z
N MET A 1 9.19 76.89 -45.80
CA MET A 1 9.52 76.66 -44.38
C MET A 1 8.47 75.73 -43.79
N VAL A 2 8.81 74.44 -43.66
CA VAL A 2 8.03 73.41 -42.94
C VAL A 2 9.06 72.56 -42.21
N SER A 3 8.93 72.46 -40.89
CA SER A 3 9.91 71.85 -39.98
C SER A 3 9.64 70.35 -39.81
N THR A 4 10.71 69.57 -39.94
CA THR A 4 10.79 68.12 -39.75
C THR A 4 11.09 67.74 -38.30
N ARG A 5 10.73 66.49 -38.00
CA ARG A 5 10.87 65.74 -36.75
C ARG A 5 12.31 65.59 -36.20
N HIS A 6 12.34 65.30 -34.89
CA HIS A 6 13.19 64.36 -34.14
C HIS A 6 14.38 64.85 -33.27
N HIS A 7 14.35 64.27 -32.05
CA HIS A 7 15.22 64.24 -30.86
C HIS A 7 16.71 64.61 -30.97
N PRO A 8 17.25 65.09 -29.84
CA PRO A 8 18.55 64.65 -29.34
C PRO A 8 18.49 64.03 -27.93
N ARG A 9 19.40 63.06 -27.72
CA ARG A 9 19.93 62.57 -26.43
C ARG A 9 21.01 63.53 -25.92
N ASP A 10 21.25 63.57 -24.62
CA ASP A 10 22.54 63.88 -23.95
C ASP A 10 22.43 63.37 -22.48
N PHE A 11 23.40 62.72 -21.82
CA PHE A 11 24.84 62.97 -21.72
C PHE A 11 25.70 61.69 -21.45
N PRO A 12 27.06 61.78 -21.55
CA PRO A 12 28.01 60.64 -21.64
C PRO A 12 28.95 60.50 -20.38
N PRO A 13 30.17 59.88 -20.38
CA PRO A 13 30.52 58.71 -19.55
C PRO A 13 31.76 58.87 -18.62
N SER A 14 32.10 57.85 -17.80
CA SER A 14 33.45 57.53 -17.25
C SER A 14 33.34 56.39 -16.22
N THR A 15 34.25 55.44 -15.98
CA THR A 15 35.54 54.99 -16.54
C THR A 15 35.74 53.57 -15.99
N ILE A 16 36.11 52.59 -16.82
CA ILE A 16 36.56 51.27 -16.34
C ILE A 16 38.01 51.42 -15.86
N SER A 17 38.28 51.07 -14.61
CA SER A 17 39.62 50.63 -14.18
C SER A 17 39.49 49.24 -13.57
N SER A 18 40.30 48.34 -14.12
CA SER A 18 40.30 46.89 -13.93
C SER A 18 40.92 46.44 -12.61
N LEU A 19 40.57 45.20 -12.23
CA LEU A 19 41.24 44.29 -11.29
C LEU A 19 40.76 44.39 -9.83
N THR A 20 39.78 43.59 -9.47
CA THR A 20 40.01 42.35 -8.70
C THR A 20 38.83 41.42 -8.96
N GLN A 21 39.10 40.29 -9.61
CA GLN A 21 38.20 39.15 -9.64
C GLN A 21 38.14 38.58 -8.22
N GLU A 22 37.07 38.86 -7.48
CA GLU A 22 36.55 37.87 -6.56
C GLU A 22 35.22 37.39 -7.12
N THR A 23 35.29 36.19 -7.68
CA THR A 23 34.13 35.41 -8.09
C THR A 23 33.34 35.12 -6.82
N GLU A 24 32.36 35.96 -6.50
CA GLU A 24 31.21 35.52 -5.71
C GLU A 24 30.55 34.39 -6.51
N LYS A 25 30.96 33.16 -6.19
CA LYS A 25 30.12 31.99 -6.42
C LYS A 25 28.86 32.25 -5.62
N GLU A 26 27.87 32.83 -6.28
CA GLU A 26 26.47 32.67 -5.93
C GLU A 26 26.24 31.15 -5.91
N GLN A 27 26.46 30.54 -4.75
CA GLN A 27 25.91 29.23 -4.44
C GLN A 27 24.41 29.45 -4.35
N ASP A 28 23.78 29.50 -5.52
CA ASP A 28 22.38 29.13 -5.68
C ASP A 28 22.31 27.65 -5.29
N GLY A 29 22.28 27.44 -3.97
CA GLY A 29 21.99 26.18 -3.35
C GLY A 29 20.55 25.89 -3.68
N TYR A 30 20.32 25.34 -4.88
CA TYR A 30 19.13 24.58 -5.20
C TYR A 30 19.03 23.54 -4.08
N VAL A 31 18.22 23.85 -3.06
CA VAL A 31 17.75 22.88 -2.10
C VAL A 31 17.00 21.89 -2.97
N GLY A 32 17.69 20.82 -3.38
CA GLY A 32 17.12 19.81 -4.24
C GLY A 32 15.84 19.34 -3.55
N THR A 33 14.70 19.74 -4.09
CA THR A 33 13.41 19.28 -3.59
C THR A 33 13.46 17.77 -3.69
N ARG A 34 13.49 17.08 -2.54
CA ARG A 34 13.44 15.63 -2.51
C ARG A 34 12.15 15.24 -3.23
N VAL A 35 12.28 14.75 -4.46
CA VAL A 35 11.14 14.22 -5.20
C VAL A 35 10.66 13.00 -4.45
N TRP A 36 9.47 13.09 -3.86
CA TRP A 36 8.84 12.00 -3.13
C TRP A 36 8.53 10.82 -4.06
N ARG A 37 8.72 9.60 -3.56
CA ARG A 37 8.51 8.36 -4.30
C ARG A 37 7.87 7.32 -3.41
N HIS A 38 6.91 6.58 -3.95
CA HIS A 38 6.32 5.45 -3.27
C HIS A 38 7.29 4.27 -3.20
N THR A 39 7.47 3.68 -2.02
CA THR A 39 8.33 2.50 -1.81
C THR A 39 7.48 1.25 -1.53
N PRO A 40 7.39 0.29 -2.47
CA PRO A 40 6.66 -0.95 -2.29
C PRO A 40 7.32 -1.84 -1.23
N SER A 41 6.50 -2.53 -0.43
CA SER A 41 6.98 -3.50 0.55
C SER A 41 6.97 -4.90 -0.05
N VAL A 42 8.13 -5.58 -0.10
CA VAL A 42 8.25 -6.95 -0.63
C VAL A 42 7.30 -7.92 0.07
N ILE A 43 7.17 -7.79 1.39
CA ILE A 43 6.27 -8.63 2.20
C ILE A 43 4.83 -8.43 1.75
N VAL A 44 4.39 -7.17 1.58
CA VAL A 44 3.03 -6.87 1.14
C VAL A 44 2.81 -7.32 -0.29
N THR A 45 3.76 -7.08 -1.21
CA THR A 45 3.65 -7.54 -2.59
C THR A 45 3.49 -9.06 -2.67
N LEU A 46 4.28 -9.82 -1.92
CA LEU A 46 4.13 -11.28 -1.82
C LEU A 46 2.77 -11.67 -1.25
N TRP A 47 2.37 -11.04 -0.15
CA TRP A 47 1.09 -11.28 0.48
C TRP A 47 -0.07 -11.06 -0.50
N LEU A 48 -0.12 -9.92 -1.17
CA LEU A 48 -1.17 -9.59 -2.15
C LEU A 48 -1.20 -10.58 -3.32
N SER A 49 -0.02 -11.04 -3.76
CA SER A 49 0.09 -12.02 -4.86
C SER A 49 -0.52 -13.37 -4.50
N ILE A 50 -0.47 -13.75 -3.22
CA ILE A 50 -1.04 -14.99 -2.71
C ILE A 50 -2.49 -14.80 -2.29
N SER A 51 -2.81 -13.69 -1.62
CA SER A 51 -4.12 -13.43 -1.04
C SER A 51 -5.19 -13.19 -2.10
N ILE A 52 -4.88 -12.47 -3.19
CA ILE A 52 -5.86 -12.18 -4.25
C ILE A 52 -6.45 -13.47 -4.85
N PRO A 53 -5.65 -14.46 -5.32
CA PRO A 53 -6.21 -15.73 -5.79
C PRO A 53 -7.03 -16.47 -4.73
N VAL A 54 -6.56 -16.50 -3.47
CA VAL A 54 -7.26 -17.18 -2.37
C VAL A 54 -8.61 -16.52 -2.09
N VAL A 55 -8.66 -15.19 -2.03
CA VAL A 55 -9.87 -14.42 -1.80
C VAL A 55 -10.84 -14.54 -2.98
N LEU A 56 -10.38 -14.53 -4.22
CA LEU A 56 -11.25 -14.76 -5.39
C LEU A 56 -11.84 -16.18 -5.39
N TRP A 57 -11.06 -17.17 -4.96
CA TRP A 57 -11.54 -18.55 -4.80
C TRP A 57 -12.58 -18.67 -3.67
N ASP A 58 -12.37 -17.99 -2.53
CA ASP A 58 -13.34 -17.86 -1.44
C ASP A 58 -14.63 -17.15 -1.89
N VAL A 59 -14.52 -15.98 -2.51
CA VAL A 59 -15.68 -15.22 -2.99
C VAL A 59 -16.50 -16.03 -3.98
N SER A 60 -15.85 -16.73 -4.91
CA SER A 60 -16.57 -17.59 -5.86
C SER A 60 -17.25 -18.78 -5.16
N TYR A 61 -16.66 -19.35 -4.10
CA TYR A 61 -17.36 -20.33 -3.25
C TYR A 61 -18.64 -19.73 -2.68
N VAL A 62 -18.57 -18.55 -2.06
CA VAL A 62 -19.70 -17.93 -1.35
C VAL A 62 -20.81 -17.49 -2.30
N LEU A 63 -20.46 -16.83 -3.41
CA LEU A 63 -21.44 -16.28 -4.35
C LEU A 63 -22.11 -17.33 -5.23
N LEU A 64 -21.48 -18.49 -5.44
CA LEU A 64 -22.06 -19.60 -6.21
C LEU A 64 -22.81 -20.62 -5.35
N ARG A 65 -23.05 -20.33 -4.06
CA ARG A 65 -23.89 -21.20 -3.22
C ARG A 65 -25.33 -21.23 -3.78
N PRO A 66 -25.99 -22.40 -3.81
CA PRO A 66 -25.56 -23.68 -3.24
C PRO A 66 -24.77 -24.59 -4.20
N HIS A 67 -24.57 -24.20 -5.47
CA HIS A 67 -23.88 -25.03 -6.46
C HIS A 67 -22.43 -25.36 -6.10
N SER A 68 -21.78 -24.46 -5.36
CA SER A 68 -20.43 -24.63 -4.83
C SER A 68 -20.37 -25.42 -3.51
N MET A 69 -21.49 -25.63 -2.81
CA MET A 69 -21.56 -26.32 -1.51
C MET A 69 -21.59 -27.84 -1.65
N PRO A 70 -21.25 -28.63 -0.60
CA PRO A 70 -21.30 -30.09 -0.65
C PRO A 70 -22.64 -30.63 -1.19
N GLY A 71 -22.57 -31.43 -2.26
CA GLY A 71 -23.75 -31.93 -2.99
C GLY A 71 -24.15 -31.10 -4.21
N GLY A 72 -23.57 -29.91 -4.40
CA GLY A 72 -23.76 -29.06 -5.57
C GLY A 72 -22.93 -29.49 -6.79
N SER A 73 -23.38 -29.11 -7.99
CA SER A 73 -22.78 -29.50 -9.26
C SER A 73 -21.35 -28.99 -9.48
N LEU A 74 -20.96 -27.91 -8.82
CA LEU A 74 -19.65 -27.28 -8.97
C LEU A 74 -18.72 -27.53 -7.77
N HIS A 75 -19.18 -28.26 -6.75
CA HIS A 75 -18.49 -28.39 -5.46
C HIS A 75 -17.07 -28.96 -5.58
N TYR A 76 -16.79 -29.76 -6.61
CA TYR A 76 -15.46 -30.37 -6.79
C TYR A 76 -14.31 -29.33 -6.78
N ILE A 77 -14.54 -28.10 -7.25
CA ILE A 77 -13.56 -26.99 -7.24
C ILE A 77 -13.29 -26.49 -5.81
N TRP A 78 -14.26 -26.65 -4.92
CA TRP A 78 -14.27 -26.16 -3.54
C TRP A 78 -14.35 -27.29 -2.52
N SER A 79 -13.87 -28.48 -2.88
CA SER A 79 -13.90 -29.67 -2.02
C SER A 79 -13.38 -29.43 -0.58
N PRO A 80 -12.35 -28.60 -0.32
CA PRO A 80 -11.93 -28.30 1.06
C PRO A 80 -13.01 -27.63 1.92
N TYR A 81 -13.97 -26.92 1.31
CA TYR A 81 -15.08 -26.30 2.03
C TYR A 81 -16.09 -27.31 2.59
N ALA A 82 -16.06 -28.58 2.15
CA ALA A 82 -16.84 -29.63 2.80
C ALA A 82 -16.41 -29.82 4.26
N LEU A 83 -15.11 -29.75 4.53
CA LEU A 83 -14.57 -29.78 5.89
C LEU A 83 -14.70 -28.40 6.54
N TYR A 84 -14.31 -27.33 5.85
CA TYR A 84 -14.29 -26.01 6.48
C TYR A 84 -15.69 -25.56 6.92
N GLY A 85 -16.73 -25.85 6.12
CA GLY A 85 -18.12 -25.54 6.48
C GLY A 85 -18.69 -26.35 7.64
N THR A 86 -18.01 -27.43 8.10
CA THR A 86 -18.37 -28.12 9.36
C THR A 86 -17.64 -27.55 10.56
N ILE A 87 -16.54 -26.82 10.34
CA ILE A 87 -15.78 -26.13 11.39
C ILE A 87 -16.38 -24.76 11.63
N ASP A 88 -16.57 -23.97 10.57
CA ASP A 88 -17.22 -22.67 10.65
C ASP A 88 -18.55 -22.71 9.92
N TYR A 89 -19.63 -22.73 10.69
CA TYR A 89 -20.98 -22.81 10.15
C TYR A 89 -21.39 -21.60 9.31
N ILE A 90 -20.68 -20.46 9.40
CA ILE A 90 -20.93 -19.32 8.50
C ILE A 90 -20.58 -19.67 7.03
N TYR A 91 -19.75 -20.70 6.83
CA TYR A 91 -19.41 -21.26 5.52
C TYR A 91 -20.23 -22.48 5.11
N GLY A 92 -21.03 -23.03 6.03
CA GLY A 92 -21.75 -24.29 5.88
C GLY A 92 -23.26 -24.15 5.60
N TRP A 93 -23.91 -25.31 5.56
CA TRP A 93 -25.37 -25.42 5.42
C TRP A 93 -26.17 -24.70 6.52
N PRO A 94 -25.75 -24.62 7.79
CA PRO A 94 -26.52 -23.90 8.81
C PRO A 94 -26.73 -22.42 8.46
N ALA A 95 -25.68 -21.69 8.08
CA ALA A 95 -25.81 -20.28 7.68
C ALA A 95 -26.63 -20.09 6.40
N TRP A 96 -26.47 -20.99 5.42
CA TRP A 96 -27.27 -20.96 4.19
C TRP A 96 -28.77 -21.15 4.47
N ASN A 97 -29.12 -22.19 5.24
CA ASN A 97 -30.51 -22.52 5.58
C ASN A 97 -31.16 -21.44 6.44
N ASN A 98 -30.40 -20.81 7.35
CA ASN A 98 -30.85 -19.69 8.18
C ASN A 98 -30.89 -18.35 7.44
N ARG A 99 -30.54 -18.32 6.14
CA ARG A 99 -30.43 -17.10 5.34
C ARG A 99 -29.55 -16.03 6.00
N ASN A 100 -28.48 -16.46 6.65
CA ASN A 100 -27.52 -15.55 7.25
C ASN A 100 -26.70 -14.86 6.15
N GLY A 101 -26.92 -13.56 5.97
CA GLY A 101 -26.29 -12.76 4.92
C GLY A 101 -24.85 -12.33 5.23
N PHE A 102 -24.33 -12.58 6.43
CA PHE A 102 -23.05 -12.03 6.88
C PHE A 102 -21.88 -12.43 5.97
N THR A 103 -21.70 -13.72 5.68
CA THR A 103 -20.61 -14.21 4.80
C THR A 103 -20.73 -13.65 3.40
N SER A 104 -21.94 -13.59 2.84
CA SER A 104 -22.16 -13.02 1.50
C SER A 104 -21.81 -11.53 1.45
N ALA A 105 -22.19 -10.77 2.49
CA ALA A 105 -21.81 -9.35 2.59
C ALA A 105 -20.29 -9.17 2.71
N GLN A 106 -19.64 -10.00 3.52
CA GLN A 106 -18.17 -10.05 3.62
C GLN A 106 -17.51 -10.35 2.27
N SER A 107 -18.03 -11.32 1.50
CA SER A 107 -17.53 -11.65 0.16
C SER A 107 -17.73 -10.53 -0.87
N LEU A 108 -18.80 -9.74 -0.77
CA LEU A 108 -18.95 -8.55 -1.62
C LEU A 108 -17.91 -7.48 -1.29
N MET A 109 -17.61 -7.27 0.00
CA MET A 109 -16.53 -6.37 0.41
C MET A 109 -15.15 -6.89 -0.02
N ASN A 110 -14.94 -8.22 -0.02
CA ASN A 110 -13.74 -8.85 -0.57
C ASN A 110 -13.51 -8.51 -2.04
N LEU A 111 -14.57 -8.35 -2.87
CA LEU A 111 -14.42 -7.92 -4.27
C LEU A 111 -13.89 -6.49 -4.38
N VAL A 112 -14.40 -5.57 -3.55
CA VAL A 112 -13.93 -4.17 -3.53
C VAL A 112 -12.47 -4.11 -3.09
N GLU A 113 -12.14 -4.81 -2.01
CA GLU A 113 -10.76 -4.94 -1.51
C GLU A 113 -9.82 -5.54 -2.57
N THR A 114 -10.25 -6.61 -3.24
CA THR A 114 -9.48 -7.27 -4.29
C THR A 114 -9.24 -6.32 -5.47
N ALA A 115 -10.22 -5.50 -5.84
CA ALA A 115 -10.05 -4.48 -6.88
C ALA A 115 -8.99 -3.43 -6.48
N CYS A 116 -8.98 -2.98 -5.22
CA CYS A 116 -7.94 -2.08 -4.70
C CYS A 116 -6.54 -2.72 -4.80
N TYR A 117 -6.40 -3.98 -4.40
CA TYR A 117 -5.11 -4.67 -4.44
C TYR A 117 -4.64 -5.00 -5.85
N LEU A 118 -5.55 -5.41 -6.75
CA LEU A 118 -5.25 -5.59 -8.16
C LEU A 118 -4.80 -4.29 -8.81
N PHE A 119 -5.47 -3.17 -8.52
CA PHE A 119 -5.05 -1.85 -9.00
C PHE A 119 -3.64 -1.51 -8.51
N TYR A 120 -3.36 -1.69 -7.21
CA TYR A 120 -2.05 -1.41 -6.65
C TYR A 120 -0.95 -2.24 -7.33
N LEU A 121 -1.15 -3.55 -7.43
CA LEU A 121 -0.21 -4.47 -8.09
C LEU A 121 -0.04 -4.12 -9.57
N PHE A 122 -1.11 -3.81 -10.29
CA PHE A 122 -1.06 -3.35 -11.67
C PHE A 122 -0.17 -2.11 -11.83
N VAL A 123 -0.38 -1.09 -10.98
CA VAL A 123 0.42 0.13 -11.01
C VAL A 123 1.89 -0.16 -10.71
N LEU A 124 2.15 -1.01 -9.71
CA LEU A 124 3.50 -1.46 -9.36
C LEU A 124 4.21 -2.20 -10.51
N PHE A 125 3.51 -3.05 -11.25
CA PHE A 125 4.12 -3.82 -12.34
C PHE A 125 4.36 -2.99 -13.58
N GLN A 126 3.42 -2.13 -13.94
CA GLN A 126 3.50 -1.37 -15.19
C GLN A 126 4.33 -0.10 -15.08
N TYR A 127 4.37 0.52 -13.89
CA TYR A 127 4.99 1.83 -13.70
C TYR A 127 6.11 1.84 -12.65
N GLY A 128 6.39 0.71 -11.99
CA GLY A 128 7.50 0.59 -11.05
C GLY A 128 8.85 0.65 -11.75
N THR A 129 9.67 1.65 -11.41
CA THR A 129 11.02 1.85 -11.96
C THR A 129 12.08 1.39 -10.96
N THR A 130 13.12 0.69 -11.43
CA THR A 130 14.27 0.34 -10.59
C THR A 130 15.33 1.44 -10.74
N SER A 131 15.64 2.15 -9.65
CA SER A 131 16.73 3.13 -9.65
C SER A 131 18.08 2.42 -9.82
N ASP A 132 18.70 2.50 -11.01
CA ASP A 132 20.14 2.24 -11.13
C ASP A 132 20.86 3.49 -10.61
N HIS A 133 21.64 3.34 -9.54
CA HIS A 133 22.62 4.36 -9.18
C HIS A 133 23.56 4.55 -10.37
N GLN A 134 23.50 5.74 -10.99
CA GLN A 134 24.39 6.17 -12.06
C GLN A 134 25.80 6.29 -11.48
N GLY A 135 26.61 5.24 -11.69
CA GLY A 135 27.98 5.21 -11.19
C GLY A 135 28.85 4.09 -11.75
N ASP A 136 28.29 2.97 -12.23
CA ASP A 136 29.12 1.89 -12.76
C ASP A 136 28.88 1.53 -14.22
N ARG A 137 30.01 1.47 -14.91
CA ARG A 137 30.21 1.27 -16.34
C ARG A 137 29.57 -0.04 -16.81
N LYS A 138 28.97 0.02 -18.00
CA LYS A 138 28.83 -1.08 -18.97
C LYS A 138 28.58 -2.47 -18.35
N SER A 139 27.32 -2.81 -18.13
CA SER A 139 26.90 -4.22 -18.20
C SER A 139 25.67 -4.34 -19.09
N LYS A 140 25.93 -4.74 -20.34
CA LYS A 140 24.95 -5.42 -21.17
C LYS A 140 24.78 -6.83 -20.58
N SER A 141 23.74 -7.06 -19.78
CA SER A 141 23.15 -8.40 -19.61
C SER A 141 21.81 -8.30 -18.90
N ALA A 142 20.76 -8.77 -19.58
CA ALA A 142 19.38 -9.02 -19.16
C ALA A 142 19.01 -8.63 -17.70
N LYS A 143 18.35 -7.48 -17.53
CA LYS A 143 17.71 -7.13 -16.25
C LYS A 143 16.52 -8.07 -16.08
N LYS A 144 16.75 -9.18 -15.38
CA LYS A 144 15.73 -10.12 -14.92
C LYS A 144 14.70 -9.28 -14.17
N ASN A 145 13.50 -9.14 -14.73
CA ASN A 145 12.37 -8.42 -14.13
C ASN A 145 11.96 -9.11 -12.83
N SER A 146 12.75 -8.93 -11.76
CA SER A 146 12.43 -9.49 -10.47
C SER A 146 11.24 -8.72 -9.94
N PHE A 147 10.09 -9.40 -9.99
CA PHE A 147 8.82 -8.97 -9.43
C PHE A 147 8.94 -8.40 -8.00
N LEU A 148 9.92 -8.90 -7.26
CA LEU A 148 10.22 -8.59 -5.86
C LEU A 148 11.44 -7.68 -5.69
N ASP A 149 11.85 -6.89 -6.69
CA ASP A 149 12.99 -5.98 -6.51
C ASP A 149 12.60 -4.89 -5.48
N PRO A 150 13.23 -4.87 -4.28
CA PRO A 150 12.92 -3.88 -3.24
C PRO A 150 13.26 -2.44 -3.68
N ARG A 151 13.95 -2.28 -4.81
CA ARG A 151 14.34 -0.98 -5.37
C ARG A 151 13.35 -0.44 -6.40
N LYS A 152 12.21 -1.10 -6.62
CA LYS A 152 11.15 -0.52 -7.43
C LYS A 152 10.55 0.68 -6.69
N SER A 153 10.38 1.80 -7.38
CA SER A 153 9.66 2.95 -6.85
C SER A 153 8.69 3.51 -7.88
N ILE A 154 7.64 4.18 -7.40
CA ILE A 154 6.63 4.83 -8.24
C ILE A 154 6.57 6.29 -7.87
N ASP A 155 6.84 7.15 -8.84
CA ASP A 155 6.98 8.59 -8.62
C ASP A 155 5.65 9.33 -8.87
N GLY A 156 5.51 10.50 -8.25
CA GLY A 156 4.43 11.45 -8.55
C GLY A 156 3.03 11.01 -8.12
N ARG A 157 2.01 11.61 -8.74
CA ARG A 157 0.60 11.46 -8.35
C ARG A 157 0.10 10.02 -8.44
N LEU A 158 0.57 9.25 -9.43
CA LEU A 158 0.18 7.85 -9.58
C LEU A 158 0.69 6.99 -8.41
N GLY A 159 1.94 7.21 -7.97
CA GLY A 159 2.49 6.56 -6.78
C GLY A 159 1.71 6.91 -5.51
N ALA A 160 1.31 8.18 -5.36
CA ALA A 160 0.49 8.62 -4.23
C ALA A 160 -0.91 7.98 -4.23
N ILE A 161 -1.56 7.87 -5.39
CA ILE A 161 -2.85 7.19 -5.52
C ILE A 161 -2.69 5.70 -5.19
N ALA A 162 -1.67 5.04 -5.73
CA ALA A 162 -1.40 3.63 -5.45
C ALA A 162 -1.19 3.39 -3.95
N LEU A 163 -0.37 4.22 -3.29
CA LEU A 163 -0.14 4.19 -1.86
C LEU A 163 -1.44 4.32 -1.05
N LEU A 164 -2.27 5.31 -1.38
CA LEU A 164 -3.54 5.53 -0.70
C LEU A 164 -4.51 4.35 -0.88
N VAL A 165 -4.56 3.76 -2.08
CA VAL A 165 -5.43 2.62 -2.38
C VAL A 165 -5.00 1.38 -1.60
N VAL A 166 -3.70 1.04 -1.57
CA VAL A 166 -3.23 -0.13 -0.83
C VAL A 166 -3.36 0.06 0.69
N PHE A 167 -3.13 1.28 1.19
CA PHE A 167 -3.35 1.62 2.60
C PHE A 167 -4.83 1.43 2.97
N SER A 168 -5.74 2.00 2.18
CA SER A 168 -7.20 1.92 2.42
C SER A 168 -7.70 0.47 2.33
N GLY A 169 -7.24 -0.29 1.35
CA GLY A 169 -7.52 -1.72 1.23
C GLY A 169 -7.06 -2.49 2.47
N SER A 170 -5.85 -2.21 2.95
CA SER A 170 -5.28 -2.88 4.14
C SER A 170 -6.11 -2.60 5.40
N VAL A 171 -6.51 -1.35 5.63
CA VAL A 171 -7.39 -0.98 6.76
C VAL A 171 -8.76 -1.65 6.64
N MET A 172 -9.31 -1.74 5.43
CA MET A 172 -10.57 -2.42 5.17
C MET A 172 -10.48 -3.91 5.52
N THR A 173 -9.40 -4.60 5.14
CA THR A 173 -9.17 -6.01 5.50
C THR A 173 -9.17 -6.21 7.00
N VAL A 174 -8.38 -5.41 7.74
CA VAL A 174 -8.31 -5.51 9.20
C VAL A 174 -9.69 -5.28 9.80
N SER A 175 -10.37 -4.20 9.42
CA SER A 175 -11.68 -3.82 9.97
C SER A 175 -12.72 -4.91 9.76
N LYS A 176 -12.74 -5.47 8.56
CA LYS A 176 -13.66 -6.54 8.15
C LYS A 176 -13.38 -7.85 8.90
N THR A 177 -12.11 -8.28 9.00
CA THR A 177 -11.74 -9.51 9.69
C THR A 177 -11.94 -9.39 11.21
N VAL A 178 -11.67 -8.23 11.79
CA VAL A 178 -12.01 -7.94 13.20
C VAL A 178 -13.52 -7.98 13.40
N LEU A 179 -14.31 -7.38 12.49
CA LEU A 179 -15.77 -7.45 12.57
C LEU A 179 -16.28 -8.90 12.53
N TYR A 180 -15.68 -9.77 11.72
CA TYR A 180 -16.00 -11.19 11.71
C TYR A 180 -15.71 -11.88 13.06
N ALA A 181 -14.53 -11.64 13.64
CA ALA A 181 -14.20 -12.18 14.96
C ALA A 181 -15.12 -11.63 16.07
N LEU A 182 -15.46 -10.34 16.02
CA LEU A 182 -16.38 -9.71 16.96
C LEU A 182 -17.80 -10.23 16.79
N ASN A 183 -18.25 -10.47 15.56
CA ASN A 183 -19.56 -11.05 15.29
C ASN A 183 -19.67 -12.43 15.96
N GLU A 184 -18.62 -13.24 15.88
CA GLU A 184 -18.58 -14.56 16.54
C GLU A 184 -18.59 -14.45 18.07
N ALA A 185 -17.83 -13.51 18.65
CA ALA A 185 -17.85 -13.27 20.09
C ALA A 185 -19.23 -12.77 20.57
N CYS A 186 -19.86 -11.87 19.80
CA CYS A 186 -21.17 -11.30 20.11
C CYS A 186 -22.33 -12.29 19.91
N SER A 187 -22.15 -13.33 19.09
CA SER A 187 -23.10 -14.43 18.95
C SER A 187 -22.84 -15.58 19.93
N GLY A 188 -21.95 -15.43 20.91
CA GLY A 188 -21.67 -16.51 21.86
C GLY A 188 -20.97 -17.72 21.23
N PHE A 189 -20.22 -17.50 20.15
CA PHE A 189 -19.51 -18.52 19.37
C PHE A 189 -20.43 -19.54 18.69
N ASP A 190 -21.61 -19.10 18.23
CA ASP A 190 -22.61 -19.95 17.57
C ASP A 190 -22.08 -20.74 16.35
N ASN A 191 -21.11 -20.21 15.59
CA ASN A 191 -20.64 -20.85 14.35
C ASN A 191 -19.41 -21.73 14.55
N VAL A 192 -18.61 -21.49 15.60
CA VAL A 192 -17.34 -22.20 15.80
C VAL A 192 -17.22 -22.87 17.18
N GLY A 193 -18.08 -22.56 18.13
CA GLY A 193 -17.99 -23.01 19.53
C GLY A 193 -18.12 -24.52 19.73
N HIS A 194 -18.64 -25.25 18.74
CA HIS A 194 -18.75 -26.71 18.77
C HIS A 194 -17.44 -27.46 18.50
N ASN A 195 -16.38 -26.75 18.07
CA ASN A 195 -15.11 -27.36 17.71
C ASN A 195 -14.21 -27.61 18.91
N SER A 196 -13.30 -28.58 18.77
CA SER A 196 -12.22 -28.77 19.75
C SER A 196 -11.28 -27.56 19.78
N PHE A 197 -10.63 -27.31 20.91
CA PHE A 197 -9.67 -26.22 21.08
C PHE A 197 -8.57 -26.21 20.00
N TRP A 198 -8.01 -27.39 19.67
CA TRP A 198 -6.97 -27.50 18.65
C TRP A 198 -7.49 -27.28 17.24
N THR A 199 -8.71 -27.74 16.93
CA THR A 199 -9.39 -27.45 15.66
C THR A 199 -9.53 -25.94 15.48
N LEU A 200 -9.98 -25.23 16.51
CA LEU A 200 -10.11 -23.78 16.48
C LEU A 200 -8.77 -23.08 16.25
N ILE A 201 -7.72 -23.48 16.96
CA ILE A 201 -6.39 -22.87 16.77
C ILE A 201 -5.93 -22.97 15.32
N PHE A 202 -5.91 -24.18 14.76
CA PHE A 202 -5.28 -24.42 13.47
C PHE A 202 -6.14 -24.06 12.27
N LEU A 203 -7.46 -24.20 12.38
CA LEU A 203 -8.37 -24.04 11.24
C LEU A 203 -9.18 -22.75 11.31
N TRP A 204 -9.19 -22.03 12.43
CA TRP A 204 -9.91 -20.77 12.56
C TRP A 204 -9.02 -19.61 13.01
N ILE A 205 -8.30 -19.73 14.14
CA ILE A 205 -7.51 -18.63 14.72
C ILE A 205 -6.30 -18.29 13.86
N ILE A 206 -5.45 -19.27 13.54
CA ILE A 206 -4.22 -19.02 12.77
C ILE A 206 -4.53 -18.47 11.37
N PRO A 207 -5.46 -19.08 10.59
CA PRO A 207 -5.83 -18.54 9.29
C PRO A 207 -6.35 -17.10 9.41
N ASN A 208 -7.36 -16.82 10.22
CA ASN A 208 -7.90 -15.46 10.35
C ASN A 208 -6.88 -14.47 10.93
N GLY A 209 -6.00 -14.92 11.82
CA GLY A 209 -4.91 -14.14 12.40
C GLY A 209 -3.95 -13.61 11.34
N LEU A 210 -3.65 -14.36 10.28
CA LEU A 210 -2.81 -13.88 9.18
C LEU A 210 -3.46 -12.70 8.45
N TRP A 211 -4.78 -12.72 8.27
CA TRP A 211 -5.55 -11.61 7.66
C TRP A 211 -5.69 -10.40 8.58
N ILE A 212 -5.32 -10.51 9.86
CA ILE A 212 -5.19 -9.36 10.76
C ILE A 212 -3.75 -8.84 10.73
N VAL A 213 -2.77 -9.71 10.96
CA VAL A 213 -1.37 -9.33 11.16
C VAL A 213 -0.76 -8.70 9.90
N VAL A 214 -0.89 -9.34 8.74
CA VAL A 214 -0.22 -8.87 7.52
C VAL A 214 -0.84 -7.56 7.00
N PRO A 215 -2.18 -7.41 6.95
CA PRO A 215 -2.78 -6.12 6.58
C PRO A 215 -2.53 -5.02 7.63
N SER A 216 -2.46 -5.35 8.92
CA SER A 216 -2.05 -4.36 9.94
C SER A 216 -0.62 -3.86 9.72
N TYR A 217 0.31 -4.77 9.39
CA TYR A 217 1.67 -4.39 8.99
C TYR A 217 1.66 -3.49 7.74
N ALA A 218 0.87 -3.83 6.72
CA ALA A 218 0.75 -3.03 5.50
C ALA A 218 0.20 -1.63 5.80
N SER A 219 -0.88 -1.52 6.57
CA SER A 219 -1.45 -0.25 7.03
C SER A 219 -0.43 0.59 7.80
N TYR A 220 0.34 -0.02 8.71
CA TYR A 220 1.40 0.68 9.44
C TYR A 220 2.52 1.16 8.52
N TYR A 221 3.04 0.28 7.67
CA TYR A 221 4.15 0.57 6.75
C TYR A 221 3.79 1.73 5.80
N PHE A 222 2.65 1.63 5.12
CA PHE A 222 2.19 2.65 4.19
C PHE A 222 1.69 3.91 4.89
N GLY A 223 1.09 3.78 6.07
CA GLY A 223 0.70 4.92 6.89
C GLY A 223 1.90 5.79 7.27
N LYS A 224 3.03 5.17 7.65
CA LYS A 224 4.29 5.90 7.90
C LYS A 224 4.80 6.61 6.65
N GLU A 225 4.70 5.98 5.48
CA GLU A 225 5.12 6.63 4.24
C GLU A 225 4.25 7.85 3.91
N ILE A 226 2.94 7.76 4.16
CA ILE A 226 2.00 8.89 4.02
C ILE A 226 2.38 10.02 4.99
N LEU A 227 2.65 9.71 6.27
CA LEU A 227 3.05 10.70 7.26
C LEU A 227 4.34 11.42 6.87
N ASN A 228 5.39 10.67 6.50
CA ASN A 228 6.66 11.22 6.06
C ASN A 228 6.54 12.10 4.79
N ALA A 229 5.50 11.89 3.97
CA ALA A 229 5.25 12.68 2.77
C ALA A 229 4.56 14.03 3.08
N ILE A 230 3.78 14.09 4.16
CA ILE A 230 2.98 15.25 4.56
C ILE A 230 3.72 16.09 5.61
N GLU A 231 4.57 15.47 6.42
CA GLU A 231 5.41 16.16 7.39
C GLU A 231 6.29 17.19 6.67
N PRO A 232 6.20 18.48 7.03
CA PRO A 232 7.12 19.47 6.51
C PRO A 232 8.55 19.07 6.93
N PRO A 233 9.58 19.41 6.15
CA PRO A 233 10.96 19.22 6.58
C PRO A 233 11.17 20.04 7.85
N SER A 234 11.05 19.40 9.01
CA SER A 234 11.31 20.02 10.30
C SER A 234 12.79 20.39 10.30
N GLY A 235 13.08 21.68 10.27
CA GLY A 235 14.41 22.18 10.57
C GLY A 235 14.79 21.69 11.96
N LEU A 236 15.83 20.86 12.03
CA LEU A 236 16.61 20.48 13.21
C LEU A 236 15.95 20.82 14.56
N SER A 237 15.28 19.84 15.16
CA SER A 237 14.95 19.87 16.59
C SER A 237 15.59 18.68 17.29
N ASP A 238 16.93 18.57 17.17
CA ASP A 238 17.77 17.78 18.06
C ASP A 238 18.65 18.66 18.97
N THR A 239 18.43 19.98 19.01
CA THR A 239 19.25 20.90 19.82
C THR A 239 18.75 21.06 21.28
N ASN A 240 18.11 20.05 21.87
CA ASN A 240 17.66 20.11 23.26
C ASN A 240 18.17 18.97 24.17
N ASP A 241 18.82 17.93 23.63
CA ASP A 241 19.45 16.91 24.46
C ASP A 241 20.93 17.21 24.80
N ASP A 242 21.62 18.04 24.00
CA ASP A 242 23.01 18.46 24.29
C ASP A 242 23.13 19.51 25.42
N LEU A 243 22.02 20.13 25.84
CA LEU A 243 22.00 21.11 26.94
C LEU A 243 21.73 20.50 28.32
N LYS A 244 21.46 19.19 28.42
CA LYS A 244 21.28 18.50 29.71
C LYS A 244 22.55 17.89 30.31
N LEU A 245 23.70 17.98 29.63
CA LEU A 245 24.98 17.43 30.10
C LEU A 245 26.05 18.47 30.48
N LYS A 246 25.69 19.75 30.56
CA LYS A 246 26.56 20.78 31.16
C LYS A 246 25.82 21.57 32.22
N SER A 247 25.84 21.03 33.44
CA SER A 247 25.73 21.81 34.66
C SER A 247 26.92 21.42 35.54
N PRO A 248 27.75 22.39 35.97
CA PRO A 248 28.95 22.12 36.79
C PRO A 248 28.61 21.64 38.20
#